data_AF-A0A1G3G168-F1
#
_entry.id   AF-A0A1G3G168-F1
#
_cell.length_a   1.000
_cell.length_b   1.000
_cell.length_c   1.000
_cell.angle_alpha   90.00
_cell.angle_beta   90.00
_cell.angle_gamma   90.00
#
_symmetry.space_group_name_H-M   'P 1'
#
loop_
_entity.id
_entity.type
_entity.pdbx_description
1 polymer ?
#
loop_
_entity_poly.entity_id
_entity_poly.type
_entity_poly.pdbx_seq_one_letter_code
_entity_poly.pdbx_strand_id
1 'polypeptide(L)'
;MANPAVAVGLTLIRFQQCVSDLDQMLRQNGRLRRNSGKSARLSRISVRPAPGPRGKDPSGLRFWHPAAAGLSQVKAPMRRAGYESSAGIPRQMEEIAMPAQKPPTPVPNPFDAFSTLMPGASAAAMAALIRPQAQMMEALLRQNIELLDFLRTRFERDRVMVAHLASATEAGDVMSLWAEFMQRSLADYGSETHKLAASVTDIAQQAVRSASDETAAIGKVLHPKA
;
A
#
# COMPACT_ATOMS: atom_id res chain seq x y z
N MET A 1 -14.25 24.41 7.97
CA MET A 1 -13.24 23.38 8.28
C MET A 1 -13.89 22.02 8.13
N ALA A 2 -13.34 21.11 7.32
CA ALA A 2 -13.91 19.78 7.13
C ALA A 2 -13.72 18.93 8.40
N ASN A 3 -14.76 18.23 8.83
CA ASN A 3 -14.70 17.38 10.02
C ASN A 3 -13.72 16.21 9.78
N PRO A 4 -12.69 16.01 10.63
CA PRO A 4 -11.70 14.95 10.45
C PRO A 4 -12.33 13.54 10.40
N ALA A 5 -13.46 13.32 11.07
CA ALA A 5 -14.19 12.06 10.98
C ALA A 5 -14.76 11.80 9.57
N VAL A 6 -15.15 12.85 8.85
CA VAL A 6 -15.66 12.76 7.45
C VAL A 6 -14.51 12.46 6.48
N ALA A 7 -13.32 13.01 6.71
CA ALA A 7 -12.13 12.72 5.90
C ALA A 7 -11.67 11.26 6.04
N VAL A 8 -11.68 10.73 7.27
CA VAL A 8 -11.39 9.31 7.54
C VAL A 8 -12.45 8.41 6.90
N GLY A 9 -13.74 8.74 7.03
CA GLY A 9 -14.83 8.01 6.39
C GLY A 9 -14.70 7.91 4.87
N LEU A 10 -14.36 9.02 4.20
CA LEU A 10 -14.16 9.04 2.74
C LEU A 10 -12.96 8.21 2.28
N THR A 11 -11.90 8.14 3.11
CA THR A 11 -10.71 7.35 2.81
C THR A 11 -11.00 5.86 2.97
N LEU A 12 -11.79 5.47 3.99
CA LEU A 12 -12.30 4.11 4.17
C LEU A 12 -13.12 3.64 2.96
N ILE A 13 -14.06 4.47 2.50
CA ILE A 13 -14.97 4.13 1.40
C ILE A 13 -14.18 3.90 0.10
N ARG A 14 -13.19 4.76 -0.19
CA ARG A 14 -12.33 4.58 -1.38
C ARG A 14 -11.44 3.34 -1.29
N PHE A 15 -10.94 3.03 -0.10
CA PHE A 15 -10.16 1.82 0.11
C PHE A 15 -11.02 0.56 -0.06
N GLN A 16 -12.22 0.52 0.51
CA GLN A 16 -13.18 -0.57 0.31
C GLN A 16 -13.56 -0.75 -1.16
N GLN A 17 -13.77 0.34 -1.90
CA GLN A 17 -14.04 0.28 -3.33
C GLN A 17 -12.86 -0.36 -4.09
N CYS A 18 -11.63 0.05 -3.80
CA CYS A 18 -10.43 -0.49 -4.45
C CYS A 18 -10.25 -1.99 -4.18
N VAL A 19 -10.47 -2.44 -2.94
CA VAL A 19 -10.41 -3.88 -2.59
C VAL A 19 -11.50 -4.68 -3.31
N SER A 20 -12.71 -4.13 -3.41
CA SER A 20 -13.82 -4.78 -4.12
C SER A 20 -13.55 -4.91 -5.62
N ASP A 21 -12.95 -3.88 -6.23
CA ASP A 21 -12.57 -3.88 -7.65
C ASP A 21 -11.46 -4.92 -7.94
N LEU A 22 -10.47 -5.03 -7.04
CA LEU A 22 -9.39 -6.01 -7.14
C LEU A 22 -9.91 -7.46 -7.06
N ASP A 23 -10.80 -7.72 -6.10
CA ASP A 23 -11.43 -9.04 -5.95
C ASP A 23 -12.30 -9.40 -7.17
N GLN A 24 -13.04 -8.42 -7.73
CA GLN A 24 -13.79 -8.60 -8.96
C GLN A 24 -12.86 -8.95 -10.15
N MET A 25 -11.73 -8.28 -10.27
CA MET A 25 -10.71 -8.59 -11.28
C MET A 25 -10.16 -10.02 -11.12
N LEU A 26 -9.85 -10.45 -9.90
CA LEU A 26 -9.34 -11.80 -9.64
C LEU A 26 -10.39 -12.88 -9.99
N ARG A 27 -11.66 -12.65 -9.67
CA ARG A 27 -12.76 -13.54 -10.06
C ARG A 27 -12.93 -13.63 -11.57
N GLN A 28 -12.81 -12.51 -12.28
CA GLN A 28 -12.87 -12.49 -13.75
C GLN A 28 -11.74 -13.31 -14.38
N ASN A 29 -10.50 -13.13 -13.90
CA ASN A 29 -9.35 -13.92 -14.36
C ASN A 29 -9.52 -15.43 -14.08
N GLY A 30 -10.08 -15.80 -12.93
CA GLY A 30 -10.40 -17.19 -12.61
C GLY A 30 -11.46 -17.81 -13.54
N ARG A 31 -12.41 -17.02 -14.05
CA ARG A 31 -13.39 -17.48 -15.06
C ARG A 31 -12.74 -17.68 -16.42
N LEU A 32 -11.87 -16.77 -16.84
CA LEU A 32 -11.16 -16.88 -18.13
C LEU A 32 -10.28 -18.14 -18.19
N ARG A 33 -9.56 -18.46 -17.10
CA ARG A 33 -8.78 -19.71 -17.00
C ARG A 33 -9.66 -20.97 -17.07
N ARG A 34 -10.81 -20.98 -16.39
CA ARG A 34 -11.75 -22.12 -16.43
C ARG A 34 -12.36 -22.35 -17.81
N ASN A 35 -12.62 -21.28 -18.56
CA ASN A 35 -13.18 -21.39 -19.91
C ASN A 35 -12.12 -21.80 -20.95
N SER A 36 -10.87 -21.36 -20.79
CA SER A 36 -9.75 -21.81 -21.62
C SER A 36 -9.52 -23.34 -21.52
N GLY A 37 -9.62 -23.92 -20.32
CA GLY A 37 -9.49 -25.38 -20.13
C GLY A 37 -10.61 -26.22 -20.75
N LYS A 38 -11.82 -25.66 -20.94
CA LYS A 38 -12.92 -26.33 -21.64
C LYS A 38 -12.71 -26.37 -23.16
N SER A 39 -12.08 -25.34 -23.72
CA SER A 39 -11.75 -25.28 -25.15
C SER A 39 -10.63 -26.28 -25.51
N ALA A 40 -9.62 -26.44 -24.65
CA ALA A 40 -8.56 -27.44 -24.84
C ALA A 40 -9.03 -28.91 -24.74
N ARG A 41 -10.24 -29.16 -24.20
CA ARG A 41 -10.79 -30.52 -24.06
C ARG A 41 -11.50 -31.02 -25.32
N LEU A 42 -11.72 -30.16 -26.33
CA LEU A 42 -12.36 -30.51 -27.59
C LEU A 42 -11.38 -30.84 -28.74
N SER A 43 -10.06 -30.79 -28.48
CA SER A 43 -9.02 -31.09 -29.50
C SER A 43 -8.22 -32.36 -29.22
N ARG A 44 -8.63 -33.20 -28.25
CA ARG A 44 -8.00 -34.51 -28.02
C ARG A 44 -8.54 -35.55 -29.01
N ILE A 45 -7.99 -35.51 -30.22
CA ILE A 45 -7.88 -36.69 -31.08
C ILE A 45 -7.07 -37.74 -30.31
N SER A 46 -7.64 -38.93 -30.21
CA SER A 46 -7.13 -40.09 -29.46
C SER A 46 -5.80 -40.57 -30.06
N VAL A 47 -4.69 -40.28 -29.38
CA VAL A 47 -3.43 -41.01 -29.58
C VAL A 47 -3.15 -41.78 -28.29
N ARG A 48 -3.21 -43.11 -28.38
CA ARG A 48 -2.90 -44.04 -27.27
C ARG A 48 -1.41 -43.91 -26.89
N PRO A 49 -1.07 -43.68 -25.61
CA PRO A 49 0.30 -43.84 -25.14
C PRO A 49 0.55 -45.27 -24.65
N ALA A 50 1.76 -45.77 -24.93
CA ALA A 50 2.28 -47.06 -24.48
C ALA A 50 2.67 -47.02 -22.97
N PRO A 51 2.65 -48.17 -22.25
CA PRO A 51 2.98 -48.22 -20.83
C PRO A 51 4.50 -48.26 -20.59
N GLY A 52 4.98 -47.40 -19.68
CA GLY A 52 6.36 -47.38 -19.17
C GLY A 52 6.39 -47.23 -17.63
N PRO A 53 7.48 -47.64 -16.96
CA PRO A 53 7.40 -48.25 -15.63
C PRO A 53 7.48 -47.27 -14.45
N ARG A 54 6.94 -47.78 -13.34
CA ARG A 54 6.89 -47.17 -11.99
C ARG A 54 8.28 -47.01 -11.38
N GLY A 55 8.56 -45.82 -10.85
CA GLY A 55 9.68 -45.55 -9.94
C GLY A 55 9.25 -44.54 -8.88
N LYS A 56 9.43 -44.92 -7.61
CA LYS A 56 9.09 -44.17 -6.38
C LYS A 56 10.09 -43.03 -6.15
N ASP A 57 9.64 -41.89 -5.60
CA ASP A 57 9.99 -41.44 -4.25
C ASP A 57 9.30 -40.10 -3.90
N PRO A 58 8.57 -39.95 -2.77
CA PRO A 58 7.98 -38.69 -2.36
C PRO A 58 8.59 -38.20 -1.03
N SER A 59 9.58 -37.31 -1.04
CA SER A 59 9.96 -36.44 0.10
C SER A 59 11.16 -35.57 -0.27
N GLY A 60 10.96 -34.26 -0.44
CA GLY A 60 12.06 -33.37 -0.79
C GLY A 60 11.74 -31.88 -0.74
N LEU A 61 10.95 -31.45 0.24
CA LEU A 61 10.82 -30.03 0.58
C LEU A 61 12.14 -29.54 1.19
N ARG A 62 13.05 -29.05 0.33
CA ARG A 62 14.27 -28.36 0.77
C ARG A 62 13.92 -26.90 1.08
N PHE A 63 13.91 -26.57 2.37
CA PHE A 63 14.03 -25.20 2.86
C PHE A 63 15.33 -24.59 2.32
N TRP A 64 15.25 -23.45 1.64
CA TRP A 64 16.41 -22.72 1.11
C TRP A 64 16.88 -21.68 2.13
N HIS A 65 18.12 -21.85 2.63
CA HIS A 65 18.86 -20.83 3.36
C HIS A 65 19.69 -19.99 2.35
N PRO A 66 19.73 -18.66 2.46
CA PRO A 66 20.58 -17.86 1.60
C PRO A 66 22.04 -17.90 2.11
N ALA A 67 22.91 -18.54 1.33
CA ALA A 67 24.36 -18.36 1.49
C ALA A 67 24.75 -16.98 0.96
N ALA A 68 25.47 -16.23 1.79
CA ALA A 68 26.08 -14.95 1.44
C ALA A 68 27.12 -15.16 0.34
N ALA A 69 26.83 -14.68 -0.88
CA ALA A 69 27.78 -14.63 -1.97
C ALA A 69 28.06 -13.17 -2.34
N GLY A 70 29.35 -12.82 -2.32
CA GLY A 70 29.88 -11.47 -2.45
C GLY A 70 29.46 -10.77 -3.74
N LEU A 71 28.99 -9.54 -3.57
CA LEU A 71 28.71 -8.59 -4.65
C LEU A 71 30.03 -8.13 -5.28
N SER A 72 30.42 -8.75 -6.38
CA SER A 72 31.42 -8.18 -7.28
C SER A 72 30.77 -7.06 -8.10
N GLN A 73 31.34 -5.86 -7.96
CA GLN A 73 31.00 -4.64 -8.69
C GLN A 73 31.09 -4.85 -10.22
N VAL A 74 29.95 -5.04 -10.88
CA VAL A 74 29.88 -5.01 -12.36
C VAL A 74 29.69 -3.57 -12.81
N LYS A 75 30.79 -2.95 -13.24
CA LYS A 75 30.83 -1.62 -13.87
C LYS A 75 30.35 -1.75 -15.32
N ALA A 76 29.07 -1.56 -15.57
CA ALA A 76 28.51 -1.54 -16.92
C ALA A 76 28.76 -0.18 -17.62
N PRO A 77 29.20 -0.16 -18.89
CA PRO A 77 29.36 1.07 -19.66
C PRO A 77 27.99 1.60 -20.10
N MET A 78 27.63 2.77 -19.57
CA MET A 78 26.43 3.51 -19.91
C MET A 78 26.54 4.02 -21.37
N ARG A 79 25.99 3.27 -22.33
CA ARG A 79 25.83 3.76 -23.71
C ARG A 79 24.78 4.87 -23.69
N ARG A 80 25.22 6.12 -23.94
CA ARG A 80 24.36 7.26 -24.26
C ARG A 80 23.50 6.90 -25.46
N ALA A 81 22.21 6.67 -25.24
CA ALA A 81 21.21 6.77 -26.29
C ALA A 81 21.18 8.24 -26.74
N GLY A 82 21.58 8.48 -27.98
CA GLY A 82 21.43 9.78 -28.63
C GLY A 82 19.95 10.09 -28.73
N TYR A 83 19.49 11.07 -27.97
CA TYR A 83 18.22 11.73 -28.24
C TYR A 83 18.43 12.56 -29.50
N GLU A 84 17.91 12.04 -30.61
CA GLU A 84 17.79 12.82 -31.84
C GLU A 84 16.92 14.05 -31.57
N SER A 85 17.54 15.18 -31.87
CA SER A 85 17.00 16.52 -31.75
C SER A 85 15.76 16.65 -32.64
N SER A 86 14.58 16.56 -32.03
CA SER A 86 13.32 17.01 -32.65
C SER A 86 13.42 18.51 -32.90
N ALA A 87 13.75 18.84 -34.14
CA ALA A 87 13.74 20.19 -34.65
C ALA A 87 12.29 20.72 -34.67
N GLY A 88 12.09 21.88 -34.06
CA GLY A 88 11.09 22.84 -34.51
C GLY A 88 9.66 22.67 -34.01
N ILE A 89 9.45 22.63 -32.69
CA ILE A 89 8.21 23.22 -32.14
C ILE A 89 8.55 24.65 -31.74
N PRO A 90 7.93 25.68 -32.33
CA PRO A 90 8.10 27.05 -31.86
C PRO A 90 7.56 27.13 -30.42
N ARG A 91 8.49 27.15 -29.45
CA ARG A 91 8.18 27.58 -28.09
C ARG A 91 7.71 29.02 -28.19
N GLN A 92 6.40 29.22 -28.20
CA GLN A 92 5.84 30.47 -27.72
C GLN A 92 6.23 30.55 -26.25
N MET A 93 7.35 31.25 -25.98
CA MET A 93 7.64 31.77 -24.66
C MET A 93 6.64 32.90 -24.44
N GLU A 94 5.39 32.52 -24.20
CA GLU A 94 4.50 33.39 -23.48
C GLU A 94 5.13 33.52 -22.10
N GLU A 95 5.76 34.68 -21.90
CA GLU A 95 6.22 35.16 -20.63
C GLU A 95 5.00 35.22 -19.72
N ILE A 96 4.66 34.08 -19.10
CA ILE A 96 3.74 34.01 -17.99
C ILE A 96 4.47 34.77 -16.88
N ALA A 97 4.34 36.09 -16.91
CA ALA A 97 4.74 36.98 -15.84
C ALA A 97 4.03 36.45 -14.60
N MET A 98 4.75 35.67 -13.80
CA MET A 98 4.22 35.17 -12.55
C MET A 98 3.79 36.40 -11.77
N PRO A 99 2.49 36.55 -11.45
CA PRO A 99 2.03 37.70 -10.71
C PRO A 99 2.84 37.76 -9.43
N ALA A 100 3.42 38.93 -9.15
CA ALA A 100 4.24 39.17 -7.98
C ALA A 100 3.56 38.54 -6.76
N GLN A 101 4.23 37.57 -6.14
CA GLN A 101 3.71 36.92 -4.94
C GLN A 101 3.50 38.00 -3.89
N LYS A 102 2.23 38.27 -3.56
CA LYS A 102 1.86 39.12 -2.43
C LYS A 102 2.62 38.60 -1.21
N PRO A 103 3.28 39.46 -0.41
CA PRO A 103 4.06 39.02 0.74
C PRO A 103 3.20 38.10 1.60
N PRO A 104 3.73 36.93 2.02
CA PRO A 104 2.96 35.96 2.78
C PRO A 104 2.45 36.65 4.04
N THR A 105 1.13 36.73 4.17
CA THR A 105 0.51 37.22 5.40
C THR A 105 0.95 36.32 6.56
N PRO A 106 1.28 36.87 7.73
CA PRO A 106 1.58 36.07 8.91
C PRO A 106 0.48 35.04 9.10
N VAL A 107 0.80 33.76 8.95
CA VAL A 107 -0.15 32.67 9.19
C VAL A 107 -0.39 32.66 10.71
N PRO A 108 -1.63 32.89 11.18
CA PRO A 108 -1.90 32.86 12.61
C PRO A 108 -1.46 31.52 13.17
N ASN A 109 -0.76 31.55 14.30
CA ASN A 109 -0.41 30.32 14.98
C ASN A 109 -1.72 29.60 15.34
N PRO A 110 -1.90 28.31 14.97
CA PRO A 110 -3.11 27.57 15.28
C PRO A 110 -3.44 27.56 16.79
N PHE A 111 -2.43 27.72 17.65
CA PHE A 111 -2.63 27.86 19.10
C PHE A 111 -3.30 29.18 19.48
N ASP A 112 -3.04 30.29 18.79
CA ASP A 112 -3.66 31.60 19.05
C ASP A 112 -5.13 31.62 18.64
N ALA A 113 -5.45 30.94 17.53
CA ALA A 113 -6.85 30.73 17.12
C ALA A 113 -7.61 29.88 18.16
N PHE A 114 -6.95 28.87 18.73
CA PHE A 114 -7.54 27.99 19.74
C PHE A 114 -7.76 28.70 21.08
N SER A 115 -6.81 29.51 21.54
CA SER A 115 -6.95 30.31 22.77
C SER A 115 -8.05 31.36 22.67
N THR A 116 -8.26 31.91 21.46
CA THR A 116 -9.34 32.87 21.19
C THR A 116 -10.72 32.20 21.19
N LEU A 117 -10.80 30.94 20.77
CA LEU A 117 -12.06 30.17 20.75
C LEU A 117 -12.49 29.65 22.13
N MET A 118 -11.55 29.42 23.05
CA MET A 118 -11.84 28.91 24.39
C MET A 118 -11.19 29.75 25.49
N PRO A 119 -11.61 31.02 25.66
CA PRO A 119 -11.11 31.86 26.73
C PRO A 119 -11.50 31.25 28.09
N GLY A 120 -10.50 30.95 28.92
CA GLY A 120 -10.71 30.39 30.27
C GLY A 120 -10.79 28.87 30.36
N ALA A 121 -10.49 28.12 29.29
CA ALA A 121 -10.41 26.66 29.39
C ALA A 121 -9.31 26.21 30.37
N SER A 122 -9.68 25.35 31.32
CA SER A 122 -8.73 24.78 32.27
C SER A 122 -7.74 23.85 31.56
N ALA A 123 -6.53 23.70 32.12
CA ALA A 123 -5.55 22.74 31.60
C ALA A 123 -6.11 21.31 31.49
N ALA A 124 -7.04 20.94 32.38
CA ALA A 124 -7.74 19.66 32.34
C ALA A 124 -8.68 19.54 31.12
N ALA A 125 -9.43 20.59 30.79
CA ALA A 125 -10.29 20.62 29.60
C ALA A 125 -9.45 20.56 28.30
N MET A 126 -8.33 21.28 28.25
CA MET A 126 -7.40 21.23 27.12
C MET A 126 -6.76 19.84 26.96
N ALA A 127 -6.33 19.22 28.06
CA ALA A 127 -5.78 17.86 28.02
C ALA A 127 -6.80 16.81 27.57
N ALA A 128 -8.08 16.99 27.94
CA ALA A 128 -9.17 16.11 27.52
C ALA A 128 -9.40 16.16 26.00
N LEU A 129 -9.18 17.30 25.35
CA LEU A 129 -9.32 17.44 23.89
C LEU A 129 -8.08 17.02 23.10
N ILE A 130 -6.88 17.24 23.65
CA ILE A 130 -5.62 16.99 22.94
C ILE A 130 -5.21 15.51 23.00
N ARG A 131 -5.36 14.84 24.15
CA ARG A 131 -4.95 13.43 24.30
C ARG A 131 -5.53 12.49 23.25
N PRO A 132 -6.84 12.53 22.96
CA PRO A 132 -7.46 11.62 21.99
C PRO A 132 -6.91 11.84 20.58
N GLN A 133 -6.71 13.11 20.19
CA GLN A 133 -6.12 13.46 18.89
C GLN A 133 -4.67 12.99 18.80
N ALA A 134 -3.88 13.16 19.86
CA ALA A 134 -2.50 12.68 19.91
C ALA A 134 -2.42 11.15 19.83
N GLN A 135 -3.27 10.42 20.57
CA GLN A 135 -3.34 8.96 20.52
C GLN A 135 -3.73 8.43 19.14
N MET A 136 -4.71 9.08 18.48
CA MET A 136 -5.09 8.72 17.12
C MET A 136 -3.95 8.97 16.13
N MET A 137 -3.24 10.10 16.26
CA MET A 137 -2.07 10.40 15.42
C MET A 137 -0.95 9.36 15.63
N GLU A 138 -0.69 8.97 16.88
CA GLU A 138 0.30 7.95 17.20
C GLU A 138 -0.05 6.59 16.56
N ALA A 139 -1.32 6.18 16.63
CA ALA A 139 -1.79 4.95 16.00
C ALA A 139 -1.63 4.98 14.47
N LEU A 140 -1.97 6.11 13.83
CA LEU A 140 -1.78 6.30 12.39
C LEU A 140 -0.30 6.27 11.99
N LEU A 141 0.57 6.92 12.76
CA LEU A 141 2.01 6.90 12.50
C LEU A 141 2.59 5.49 12.64
N ARG A 142 2.16 4.72 13.66
CA ARG A 142 2.55 3.31 13.82
C ARG A 142 2.14 2.49 12.60
N GLN A 143 0.90 2.64 12.13
CA GLN A 143 0.43 1.95 10.93
C GLN A 143 1.22 2.32 9.68
N ASN A 144 1.58 3.60 9.52
CA ASN A 144 2.39 4.06 8.40
C ASN A 144 3.80 3.45 8.44
N ILE A 145 4.41 3.33 9.62
CA ILE A 145 5.72 2.70 9.79
C ILE A 145 5.65 1.23 9.35
N GLU A 146 4.63 0.48 9.80
CA GLU A 146 4.44 -0.92 9.41
C GLU A 146 4.24 -1.08 7.90
N LEU A 147 3.44 -0.21 7.28
CA LEU A 147 3.23 -0.22 5.83
C LEU A 147 4.53 0.07 5.06
N LEU A 148 5.34 1.03 5.53
CA LEU A 148 6.62 1.36 4.90
C LEU A 148 7.63 0.22 5.04
N ASP A 149 7.65 -0.46 6.19
CA ASP A 149 8.53 -1.61 6.40
C ASP A 149 8.16 -2.80 5.52
N PHE A 150 6.85 -3.03 5.34
CA PHE A 150 6.36 -3.97 4.33
C PHE A 150 6.84 -3.61 2.92
N LEU A 151 6.64 -2.36 2.47
CA LEU A 151 7.03 -1.91 1.14
C LEU A 151 8.53 -2.07 0.92
N ARG A 152 9.34 -1.72 1.92
CA ARG A 152 10.78 -1.95 1.90
C ARG A 152 11.11 -3.43 1.68
N THR A 153 10.57 -4.31 2.53
CA THR A 153 10.78 -5.76 2.43
C THR A 153 10.38 -6.29 1.04
N ARG A 154 9.27 -5.76 0.51
CA ARG A 154 8.72 -6.13 -0.79
C ARG A 154 9.61 -5.66 -1.95
N PHE A 155 10.26 -4.50 -1.85
CA PHE A 155 11.25 -4.05 -2.84
C PHE A 155 12.58 -4.81 -2.75
N GLU A 156 13.01 -5.19 -1.54
CA GLU A 156 14.21 -6.02 -1.39
C GLU A 156 14.03 -7.38 -2.09
N ARG A 157 12.84 -7.98 -1.98
CA ARG A 157 12.48 -9.21 -2.71
C ARG A 157 12.41 -9.01 -4.23
N ASP A 158 11.86 -7.90 -4.69
CA ASP A 158 11.84 -7.57 -6.13
C ASP A 158 13.23 -7.49 -6.71
N ARG A 159 14.13 -6.81 -6.02
CA ARG A 159 15.52 -6.69 -6.47
C ARG A 159 16.17 -8.06 -6.64
N VAL A 160 15.93 -8.98 -5.69
CA VAL A 160 16.43 -10.35 -5.78
C VAL A 160 15.81 -11.09 -6.97
N MET A 161 14.49 -10.96 -7.17
CA MET A 161 13.80 -11.56 -8.31
C MET A 161 14.34 -11.05 -9.66
N VAL A 162 14.55 -9.74 -9.80
CA VAL A 162 15.12 -9.14 -11.02
C VAL A 162 16.54 -9.66 -11.25
N ALA A 163 17.34 -9.84 -10.21
CA ALA A 163 18.66 -10.44 -10.33
C ALA A 163 18.58 -11.91 -10.83
N HIS A 164 17.61 -12.69 -10.34
CA HIS A 164 17.39 -14.05 -10.83
C HIS A 164 16.94 -14.08 -12.29
N LEU A 165 16.01 -13.20 -12.68
CA LEU A 165 15.58 -13.07 -14.07
C LEU A 165 16.75 -12.70 -15.00
N ALA A 166 17.62 -11.80 -14.57
CA ALA A 166 18.80 -11.41 -15.34
C ALA A 166 19.80 -12.55 -15.52
N SER A 167 19.83 -13.51 -14.59
CA SER A 167 20.70 -14.69 -14.66
C SER A 167 20.09 -15.89 -15.40
N ALA A 168 18.78 -15.88 -15.65
CA ALA A 168 18.10 -17.00 -16.29
C ALA A 168 18.33 -16.98 -17.81
N THR A 169 18.81 -18.10 -18.35
CA THR A 169 19.09 -18.24 -19.79
C THR A 169 17.95 -18.90 -20.55
N GLU A 170 17.16 -19.73 -19.86
CA GLU A 170 16.06 -20.48 -20.46
C GLU A 170 14.74 -19.73 -20.31
N ALA A 171 13.97 -19.64 -21.41
CA ALA A 171 12.68 -18.97 -21.42
C ALA A 171 11.68 -19.61 -20.43
N GLY A 172 11.76 -20.93 -20.21
CA GLY A 172 10.93 -21.65 -19.25
C GLY A 172 11.19 -21.21 -17.80
N ASP A 173 12.44 -20.95 -17.47
CA ASP A 173 12.86 -20.53 -16.13
C ASP A 173 12.41 -19.09 -15.85
N VAL A 174 12.58 -18.20 -16.83
CA VAL A 174 12.09 -16.82 -16.78
C VAL A 174 10.58 -16.77 -16.51
N MET A 175 9.80 -17.56 -17.25
CA MET A 175 8.35 -17.59 -17.09
C MET A 175 7.92 -18.18 -15.75
N SER A 176 8.64 -19.19 -15.25
CA SER A 176 8.36 -19.80 -13.94
C SER A 176 8.66 -18.83 -12.79
N LEU A 177 9.83 -18.19 -12.82
CA LEU A 177 10.23 -17.16 -11.85
C LEU A 177 9.23 -16.00 -11.82
N TRP A 178 8.79 -15.53 -12.99
CA TRP A 178 7.79 -14.47 -13.10
C TRP A 178 6.42 -14.87 -12.53
N ALA A 179 5.96 -16.09 -12.81
CA ALA A 179 4.69 -16.58 -12.29
C ALA A 179 4.71 -16.71 -10.76
N GLU A 180 5.77 -17.29 -10.20
CA GLU A 180 5.97 -17.41 -8.75
C GLU A 180 6.06 -16.03 -8.08
N PHE A 181 6.70 -15.08 -8.75
CA PHE A 181 6.79 -13.71 -8.29
C PHE A 181 5.42 -13.05 -8.17
N MET A 182 4.58 -13.17 -9.21
CA MET A 182 3.23 -12.62 -9.20
C MET A 182 2.35 -13.26 -8.13
N GLN A 183 2.42 -14.58 -7.99
CA GLN A 183 1.67 -15.31 -6.96
C GLN A 183 2.04 -14.86 -5.54
N ARG A 184 3.34 -14.77 -5.24
CA ARG A 184 3.83 -14.29 -3.95
C ARG A 184 3.45 -12.83 -3.72
N SER A 185 3.61 -11.97 -4.72
CA SER A 185 3.27 -10.55 -4.61
C SER A 185 1.79 -10.35 -4.28
N LEU A 186 0.90 -11.07 -4.96
CA LEU A 186 -0.54 -11.00 -4.69
C LEU A 186 -0.88 -11.49 -3.28
N ALA A 187 -0.25 -12.56 -2.81
CA ALA A 187 -0.45 -13.06 -1.45
C ALA A 187 0.05 -12.06 -0.39
N ASP A 188 1.23 -11.48 -0.59
CA ASP A 188 1.82 -10.47 0.29
C ASP A 188 0.93 -9.23 0.38
N TYR A 189 0.50 -8.66 -0.75
CA TYR A 189 -0.41 -7.51 -0.76
C TYR A 189 -1.77 -7.84 -0.14
N GLY A 190 -2.32 -9.02 -0.41
CA GLY A 190 -3.59 -9.45 0.21
C GLY A 190 -3.49 -9.53 1.73
N SER A 191 -2.39 -10.09 2.24
CA SER A 191 -2.11 -10.17 3.68
C SER A 191 -2.00 -8.78 4.32
N GLU A 192 -1.23 -7.88 3.74
CA GLU A 192 -1.07 -6.53 4.30
C GLU A 192 -2.32 -5.67 4.17
N THR A 193 -3.06 -5.81 3.07
CA THR A 193 -4.36 -5.15 2.92
C THR A 193 -5.31 -5.59 4.03
N HIS A 194 -5.30 -6.88 4.39
CA HIS A 194 -6.11 -7.41 5.48
C HIS A 194 -5.67 -6.85 6.85
N LYS A 195 -4.36 -6.81 7.13
CA LYS A 195 -3.82 -6.20 8.35
C LYS A 195 -4.18 -4.72 8.45
N LEU A 196 -4.03 -3.97 7.36
CA LEU A 196 -4.39 -2.56 7.31
C LEU A 196 -5.89 -2.36 7.57
N ALA A 197 -6.75 -3.18 6.95
CA ALA A 197 -8.19 -3.12 7.18
C ALA A 197 -8.58 -3.42 8.64
N ALA A 198 -7.92 -4.40 9.27
CA ALA A 198 -8.12 -4.71 10.68
C ALA A 198 -7.69 -3.54 11.58
N SER A 199 -6.49 -3.00 11.36
CA SER A 199 -5.96 -1.86 12.13
C SER A 199 -6.83 -0.60 12.01
N VAL A 200 -7.31 -0.30 10.79
CA VAL A 200 -8.24 0.82 10.58
C VAL A 200 -9.55 0.63 11.33
N THR A 201 -10.05 -0.62 11.40
CA THR A 201 -11.25 -0.95 12.18
C THR A 201 -11.01 -0.74 13.68
N ASP A 202 -9.86 -1.15 14.18
CA ASP A 202 -9.48 -0.97 15.58
C ASP A 202 -9.32 0.51 15.94
N ILE A 203 -8.68 1.31 15.09
CA ILE A 203 -8.56 2.77 15.26
C ILE A 203 -9.94 3.41 15.30
N ALA A 204 -10.85 3.03 14.39
CA ALA A 204 -12.21 3.55 14.36
C ALA A 204 -12.99 3.19 15.63
N GLN A 205 -12.89 1.94 16.10
CA GLN A 205 -13.52 1.52 17.36
C GLN A 205 -12.96 2.28 18.56
N GLN A 206 -11.64 2.49 18.61
CA GLN A 206 -11.01 3.23 19.68
C GLN A 206 -11.44 4.71 19.65
N ALA A 207 -11.53 5.33 18.48
CA ALA A 207 -12.03 6.70 18.33
C ALA A 207 -13.48 6.84 18.81
N VAL A 208 -14.36 5.88 18.50
CA VAL A 208 -15.76 5.89 18.97
C VAL A 208 -15.84 5.74 20.49
N ARG A 209 -15.02 4.87 21.08
CA ARG A 209 -14.96 4.69 22.55
C ARG A 209 -14.45 5.96 23.24
N SER A 210 -13.32 6.52 22.77
CA SER A 210 -12.76 7.76 23.32
C SER A 210 -13.76 8.92 23.25
N ALA A 211 -14.42 9.11 22.10
CA ALA A 211 -15.45 10.15 21.95
C ALA A 211 -16.62 9.97 22.92
N SER A 212 -17.03 8.73 23.19
CA SER A 212 -18.10 8.41 24.15
C SER A 212 -17.66 8.72 25.59
N ASP A 213 -16.44 8.34 25.96
CA ASP A 213 -15.87 8.57 27.29
C ASP A 213 -15.65 10.07 27.54
N GLU A 214 -15.18 10.82 26.54
CA GLU A 214 -15.03 12.27 26.59
C GLU A 214 -16.37 12.97 26.72
N THR A 215 -17.40 12.54 25.98
CA THR A 215 -18.75 13.10 26.08
C THR A 215 -19.31 12.88 27.49
N ALA A 216 -19.11 11.69 28.07
CA ALA A 216 -19.50 11.39 29.44
C ALA A 216 -18.73 12.23 30.47
N ALA A 217 -17.43 12.47 30.25
CA ALA A 217 -16.61 13.31 31.11
C ALA A 217 -17.04 14.78 31.06
N ILE A 218 -17.28 15.32 29.86
CA ILE A 218 -17.77 16.69 29.66
C ILE A 218 -19.15 16.87 30.29
N GLY A 219 -20.06 15.90 30.12
CA GLY A 219 -21.39 15.92 30.74
C GLY A 219 -21.34 16.00 32.27
N LYS A 220 -20.38 15.32 32.91
CA LYS A 220 -20.15 15.40 34.37
C LYS A 220 -19.60 16.75 34.81
N VAL A 221 -18.81 17.42 33.98
CA VAL A 221 -18.26 18.76 34.28
C VAL A 221 -19.32 19.86 34.09
N LEU A 222 -20.23 19.71 33.12
CA LEU A 222 -21.30 20.69 32.84
C LEU A 222 -22.51 20.56 33.77
N HIS A 223 -22.77 19.37 34.32
CA HIS A 223 -23.79 19.14 35.35
C HIS A 223 -23.14 18.64 36.64
N PRO A 224 -22.40 19.48 37.38
CA PRO A 224 -22.00 19.13 38.74
C PRO A 224 -23.30 18.94 39.55
N LYS A 225 -23.46 17.78 40.19
CA LYS A 225 -24.57 17.55 41.12
C LYS A 225 -24.62 18.72 42.11
N ALA A 226 -25.76 19.41 42.15
CA ALA A 226 -26.11 20.38 43.18
C ALA A 226 -26.25 19.69 44.54
#